data_AF-A0A535S682-F1
#
_entry.id   AF-A0A535S682-F1
#
_cell.length_a   1.000
_cell.length_b   1.000
_cell.length_c   1.000
_cell.angle_alpha   90.00
_cell.angle_beta   90.00
_cell.angle_gamma   90.00
#
_symmetry.space_group_name_H-M   'P 1'
#
loop_
_entity.id
_entity.type
_entity.pdbx_description
1 polymer ?
#
loop_
_entity_poly.entity_id
_entity_poly.type
_entity_poly.pdbx_seq_one_letter_code
_entity_poly.pdbx_strand_id
1 'polypeptide(L)'
;MPPSRAPLRIGKPVVAVCSEIAHVPLSLLRVRRPSLCGDGFQASVRVDLLAINRYGIAFHWRTMSDPQGRLGAVLPSPLCRLTPAILSATDRNGARSNAVSLDASVCPLGP
;
A
#
# COMPACT_ATOMS: atom_id res chain seq x y z
N MET A 1 -20.21 -21.04 21.74
CA MET A 1 -18.84 -20.98 21.19
C MET A 1 -18.67 -19.62 20.55
N PRO A 2 -17.90 -18.67 21.13
CA PRO A 2 -17.60 -17.43 20.42
C PRO A 2 -16.53 -17.69 19.35
N PRO A 3 -16.52 -16.96 18.22
CA PRO A 3 -15.55 -17.21 17.16
C PRO A 3 -14.15 -16.88 17.65
N SER A 4 -13.23 -17.81 17.40
CA SER A 4 -11.79 -17.68 17.64
C SER A 4 -11.29 -16.37 17.03
N ARG A 5 -11.03 -15.37 17.87
CA ARG A 5 -10.27 -14.19 17.48
C ARG A 5 -8.90 -14.70 17.07
N ALA A 6 -8.60 -14.60 15.77
CA ALA A 6 -7.24 -14.80 15.28
C ALA A 6 -6.29 -14.00 16.17
N PRO A 7 -5.13 -14.56 16.58
CA PRO A 7 -4.19 -13.83 17.40
C PRO A 7 -3.85 -12.53 16.66
N LEU A 8 -4.04 -11.39 17.33
CA LEU A 8 -3.45 -10.12 16.91
C LEU A 8 -1.98 -10.44 16.66
N ARG A 9 -1.50 -10.38 15.41
CA ARG A 9 -0.08 -10.50 15.13
C ARG A 9 0.57 -9.33 15.87
N ILE A 10 1.19 -9.62 17.02
CA ILE A 10 1.95 -8.65 17.82
C ILE A 10 3.24 -8.39 17.04
N GLY A 11 3.11 -7.62 15.98
CA GLY A 11 4.19 -7.22 15.09
C GLY A 11 3.80 -5.88 14.49
N LYS A 12 4.76 -4.97 14.34
CA LYS A 12 4.50 -3.71 13.64
C LYS A 12 3.98 -4.04 12.23
N PRO A 13 2.94 -3.35 11.73
CA PRO A 13 2.48 -3.59 10.37
C PRO A 13 3.61 -3.38 9.38
N VAL A 14 3.60 -4.10 8.27
CA VAL A 14 4.63 -4.00 7.24
C VAL A 14 3.96 -3.72 5.90
N VAL A 15 4.58 -2.86 5.11
CA VAL A 15 4.21 -2.58 3.73
C VAL A 15 5.40 -2.78 2.81
N ALA A 16 5.11 -3.17 1.57
CA ALA A 16 6.06 -3.34 0.50
C ALA A 16 5.40 -3.02 -0.84
N VAL A 17 6.21 -2.59 -1.80
CA VAL A 17 5.78 -2.53 -3.19
C VAL A 17 5.60 -3.96 -3.70
N CYS A 18 4.45 -4.22 -4.31
CA CYS A 18 4.13 -5.45 -4.99
C CYS A 18 3.58 -5.16 -6.39
N SER A 19 3.59 -6.14 -7.27
CA SER A 19 2.92 -6.03 -8.57
C SER A 19 1.65 -6.87 -8.52
N GLU A 20 0.49 -6.23 -8.49
CA GLU A 20 -0.73 -6.97 -8.79
C GLU A 20 -0.77 -7.22 -10.30
N ILE A 21 -0.80 -8.49 -10.69
CA ILE A 21 -1.16 -8.88 -12.05
C ILE A 21 -2.68 -8.74 -12.12
N ALA A 22 -3.16 -7.54 -12.45
CA ALA A 22 -4.54 -7.39 -12.87
C ALA A 22 -4.74 -8.31 -14.09
N HIS A 23 -5.53 -9.37 -13.94
CA HIS A 23 -5.94 -10.23 -15.05
C HIS A 23 -6.89 -9.42 -15.94
N VAL A 24 -6.31 -8.64 -16.84
CA VAL A 24 -7.03 -7.99 -17.93
C VAL A 24 -7.20 -9.03 -19.04
N PRO A 25 -8.38 -9.20 -19.65
CA PRO A 25 -8.56 -10.10 -20.80
C PRO A 25 -7.53 -9.77 -21.88
N LEU A 26 -7.01 -10.83 -22.51
CA LEU A 26 -5.80 -10.95 -23.34
C LEU A 26 -5.65 -10.00 -24.55
N SER A 27 -6.49 -8.99 -24.71
CA SER A 27 -6.51 -8.05 -25.83
C SER A 27 -5.96 -6.65 -25.51
N LEU A 28 -5.58 -6.35 -24.26
CA LEU A 28 -4.93 -5.10 -23.89
C LEU A 28 -3.69 -5.41 -23.04
N LEU A 29 -2.54 -4.87 -23.47
CA LEU A 29 -1.23 -4.92 -22.81
C LEU A 29 -1.30 -5.23 -21.30
N ARG A 30 -0.56 -6.24 -20.84
CA ARG A 30 -0.35 -6.51 -19.40
C ARG A 30 0.28 -5.29 -18.73
N VAL A 31 -0.52 -4.31 -18.33
CA VAL A 31 -0.04 -3.17 -17.56
C VAL A 31 0.18 -3.68 -16.14
N ARG A 32 1.42 -4.02 -15.80
CA ARG A 32 1.80 -4.22 -14.39
C ARG A 32 1.55 -2.90 -13.68
N ARG A 33 0.44 -2.81 -12.96
CA ARG A 33 0.19 -1.66 -12.12
C ARG A 33 0.96 -1.88 -10.81
N PRO A 34 1.86 -0.96 -10.48
CA PRO A 34 2.57 -1.02 -9.23
C PRO A 34 1.52 -0.84 -8.12
N SER A 35 1.58 -1.73 -7.14
CA SER A 35 0.66 -1.79 -6.01
C SER A 35 1.45 -1.80 -4.72
N LEU A 36 0.77 -1.50 -3.63
CA LEU A 36 1.27 -1.61 -2.29
C LEU A 36 0.56 -2.79 -1.62
N CYS A 37 1.34 -3.70 -1.08
CA CYS A 37 0.87 -4.81 -0.28
C CYS A 37 1.31 -4.58 1.16
N GLY A 38 0.48 -5.00 2.10
CA GLY A 38 0.83 -4.94 3.52
C GLY A 38 0.17 -6.04 4.35
N ASP A 39 0.74 -6.29 5.51
CA ASP A 39 0.31 -7.33 6.47
C ASP A 39 0.52 -6.81 7.90
N GLY A 40 -0.24 -7.37 8.85
CA GLY A 40 -0.14 -7.01 10.27
C GLY A 40 -0.90 -5.76 10.68
N PHE A 41 -1.79 -5.23 9.82
CA PHE A 41 -2.73 -4.19 10.21
C PHE A 41 -3.88 -4.77 11.03
N GLN A 42 -4.57 -3.94 11.81
CA GLN A 42 -5.84 -4.37 12.41
C GLN A 42 -6.83 -4.77 11.30
N ALA A 43 -7.59 -5.84 11.50
CA ALA A 43 -8.56 -6.30 10.50
C ALA A 43 -9.70 -5.30 10.26
N SER A 44 -10.10 -5.15 8.99
CA SER A 44 -11.26 -4.36 8.55
C SER A 44 -11.26 -2.89 8.99
N VAL A 45 -10.07 -2.28 9.12
CA VAL A 45 -9.92 -0.86 9.45
C VAL A 45 -9.36 -0.03 8.31
N ARG A 46 -9.61 1.28 8.39
CA ARG A 46 -8.96 2.27 7.53
C ARG A 46 -7.47 2.34 7.84
N VAL A 47 -6.69 2.42 6.77
CA VAL A 47 -5.26 2.65 6.79
C VAL A 47 -4.97 3.90 5.98
N ASP A 48 -4.36 4.89 6.62
CA ASP A 48 -3.89 6.13 6.00
C ASP A 48 -2.50 5.89 5.42
N LEU A 49 -2.33 6.22 4.14
CA LEU A 49 -1.10 6.09 3.39
C LEU A 49 -0.52 7.47 3.13
N LEU A 50 0.77 7.62 3.43
CA LEU A 50 1.50 8.88 3.31
C LEU A 50 2.79 8.66 2.53
N ALA A 51 2.92 9.35 1.41
CA ALA A 51 4.16 9.45 0.65
C ALA A 51 4.74 10.86 0.77
N ILE A 52 6.01 10.97 1.13
CA ILE A 52 6.73 12.24 1.25
C ILE A 52 7.95 12.21 0.33
N ASN A 53 8.07 13.19 -0.56
CA ASN A 53 9.26 13.29 -1.40
C ASN A 53 10.44 13.96 -0.68
N ARG A 54 11.61 13.97 -1.32
CA ARG A 54 12.83 14.61 -0.79
C ARG A 54 12.69 16.12 -0.50
N TYR A 55 11.68 16.78 -1.07
CA TYR A 55 11.40 18.21 -0.89
C TYR A 55 10.35 18.48 0.19
N GLY A 56 9.86 17.44 0.89
CA GLY A 56 8.82 17.55 1.91
C GLY A 56 7.39 17.63 1.37
N ILE A 57 7.19 17.48 0.05
CA ILE A 57 5.85 17.44 -0.54
C ILE A 57 5.20 16.10 -0.16
N ALA A 58 4.06 16.20 0.51
CA ALA A 58 3.31 15.05 1.01
C ALA A 58 2.09 14.75 0.12
N PHE A 59 1.85 13.47 -0.14
CA PHE A 59 0.64 12.97 -0.77
C PHE A 59 0.01 11.91 0.11
N HIS A 60 -1.28 12.11 0.40
CA HIS A 60 -2.04 11.29 1.33
C HIS A 60 -3.22 10.65 0.62
N TRP A 61 -3.43 9.37 0.86
CA TRP A 61 -4.63 8.67 0.44
C TRP A 61 -4.98 7.58 1.45
N ARG A 62 -6.12 6.92 1.26
CA ARG A 62 -6.66 5.94 2.20
C ARG A 62 -6.97 4.65 1.49
N THR A 63 -6.84 3.56 2.23
CA THR A 63 -7.33 2.24 1.84
C THR A 63 -7.94 1.54 3.06
N MET A 64 -8.46 0.33 2.83
CA MET A 64 -8.96 -0.56 3.86
C MET A 64 -8.06 -1.77 3.97
N SER A 65 -7.83 -2.22 5.19
CA SER A 65 -7.35 -3.57 5.45
C SER A 65 -8.49 -4.57 5.31
N ASP A 66 -8.16 -5.79 4.90
CA ASP A 66 -9.11 -6.89 4.79
C ASP A 66 -9.40 -7.52 6.18
N PRO A 67 -10.30 -8.51 6.26
CA PRO A 67 -10.61 -9.21 7.51
C PRO A 67 -9.42 -9.96 8.15
N GLN A 68 -8.32 -10.12 7.43
CA GLN A 68 -7.10 -10.82 7.87
C GLN A 68 -5.99 -9.82 8.29
N GLY A 69 -6.24 -8.50 8.17
CA GLY A 69 -5.24 -7.48 8.46
C GLY A 69 -4.23 -7.26 7.34
N ARG A 70 -4.56 -7.72 6.12
CA ARG A 70 -3.78 -7.47 4.91
C ARG A 70 -4.29 -6.24 4.20
N LEU A 71 -3.43 -5.64 3.40
CA LEU A 71 -3.71 -4.42 2.66
C LEU A 71 -3.25 -4.61 1.22
N GLY A 72 -4.12 -4.26 0.29
CA GLY A 72 -3.81 -4.11 -1.13
C GLY A 72 -4.26 -2.74 -1.59
N ALA A 73 -3.36 -1.93 -2.13
CA ALA A 73 -3.69 -0.61 -2.66
C ALA A 73 -2.94 -0.35 -3.95
N VAL A 74 -3.65 0.05 -5.01
CA VAL A 74 -3.01 0.51 -6.25
C VAL A 74 -2.29 1.83 -5.97
N LEU A 75 -1.05 1.97 -6.44
CA LEU A 75 -0.31 3.24 -6.32
C LEU A 75 -0.95 4.30 -7.24
N PRO A 76 -1.43 5.43 -6.71
CA PRO A 76 -2.04 6.48 -7.53
C PRO A 76 -1.02 7.11 -8.49
N SER A 77 -1.39 7.35 -9.74
CA SER A 77 -0.53 7.98 -10.76
C SER A 77 0.17 9.28 -10.31
N PRO A 78 -0.43 10.17 -9.49
CA PRO A 78 0.26 11.36 -8.99
C PRO A 78 1.54 11.07 -8.19
N LEU A 79 1.67 9.89 -7.57
CA LEU A 79 2.89 9.51 -6.84
C LEU A 79 4.13 9.49 -7.75
N CYS A 80 3.95 9.24 -9.04
CA CYS A 80 5.05 9.25 -10.00
C CYS A 80 5.71 10.60 -10.18
N ARG A 81 4.99 11.69 -9.94
CA ARG A 81 5.58 13.04 -9.95
C ARG A 81 6.32 13.35 -8.64
N LEU A 82 6.13 12.51 -7.63
CA LEU A 82 6.71 12.68 -6.30
C LEU A 82 7.92 11.77 -6.08
N THR A 83 8.20 10.81 -6.96
CA THR A 83 9.39 9.96 -6.85
C THR A 83 10.68 10.79 -7.04
N PRO A 84 11.75 10.54 -6.24
CA PRO A 84 11.79 9.58 -5.16
C PRO A 84 11.00 10.03 -3.92
N ALA A 85 10.20 9.11 -3.38
CA ALA A 85 9.37 9.34 -2.20
C ALA A 85 9.50 8.22 -1.18
N ILE A 86 9.30 8.55 0.09
CA ILE A 86 9.18 7.57 1.17
C ILE A 86 7.71 7.41 1.51
N LEU A 87 7.23 6.19 1.39
CA LEU A 87 5.88 5.79 1.72
C LEU A 87 5.84 5.13 3.11
N SER A 88 4.84 5.46 3.91
CA SER A 88 4.47 4.70 5.10
C SER A 88 2.95 4.64 5.26
N ALA A 89 2.47 3.61 5.95
CA ALA A 89 1.08 3.40 6.26
C ALA A 89 0.83 3.44 7.77
N THR A 90 -0.29 4.01 8.19
CA THR A 90 -0.71 4.10 9.59
C THR A 90 -2.16 3.65 9.71
N ASP A 91 -2.45 2.71 10.61
CA ASP A 91 -3.85 2.33 10.87
C ASP A 91 -4.59 3.33 11.77
N ARG A 92 -5.90 3.14 11.90
CA ARG A 92 -6.76 3.97 12.75
C ARG A 92 -6.33 4.02 14.22
N ASN A 93 -5.61 3.02 14.72
CA ASN A 93 -5.13 2.97 16.10
C ASN A 93 -3.75 3.63 16.28
N GLY A 94 -3.16 4.14 15.20
CA GLY A 94 -1.84 4.76 15.22
C GLY A 94 -0.68 3.78 15.03
N ALA A 95 -0.94 2.51 14.69
CA ALA A 95 0.13 1.57 14.36
C ALA A 95 0.73 1.96 13.00
N ARG A 96 1.97 2.44 13.03
CA ARG A 96 2.73 2.83 11.84
C ARG A 96 3.58 1.67 11.33
N SER A 97 3.56 1.50 10.01
CA SER A 97 4.39 0.51 9.31
C SER A 97 5.83 0.98 9.07
N ASN A 98 6.64 0.10 8.47
CA ASN A 98 7.95 0.48 7.94
C ASN A 98 7.84 1.57 6.84
N ALA A 99 8.97 2.21 6.58
CA ALA A 99 9.15 3.08 5.43
C ALA A 99 9.52 2.27 4.19
N VAL A 100 8.95 2.63 3.03
CA VAL A 100 9.25 2.03 1.73
C VAL A 100 9.64 3.13 0.76
N SER A 101 10.76 2.96 0.07
CA SER A 101 11.17 3.86 -0.99
C SER A 101 10.37 3.58 -2.26
N LEU A 102 9.83 4.65 -2.85
CA LEU A 102 9.21 4.66 -4.16
C LEU A 102 10.15 5.37 -5.13
N ASP A 103 10.65 4.63 -6.11
CA ASP A 103 11.51 5.13 -7.18
C ASP A 103 10.73 5.29 -8.50
N ALA A 104 11.32 5.94 -9.50
CA ALA A 104 10.67 6.11 -10.80
C ALA A 104 10.33 4.76 -11.50
N SER A 105 10.94 3.66 -11.07
CA SER A 105 10.65 2.30 -11.56
C SER A 105 9.28 1.77 -11.13
N VAL A 106 8.67 2.33 -10.07
CA VAL A 106 7.30 2.01 -9.64
C VAL A 106 6.26 2.87 -10.34
N CYS A 107 6.60 3.43 -11.49
CA CYS A 107 5.67 4.14 -12.34
C CYS A 107 5.41 3.34 -13.61
N PRO A 108 4.14 3.21 -14.04
CA PRO A 108 3.89 2.68 -15.37
C PRO A 108 4.65 3.58 -16.36
N LEU A 109 5.53 2.97 -17.15
CA LEU A 109 6.08 3.64 -18.33
C LEU A 109 4.87 4.13 -19.12
N GLY A 110 4.76 5.45 -19.27
CA GLY A 110 3.72 6.03 -20.12
C GLY A 110 3.80 5.45 -21.54
N PRO A 111 2.70 5.50 -22.30
CA PRO A 111 2.72 5.15 -23.72
C PRO A 111 3.72 6.00 -24.50
#